data_AF-A0A7C1VRQ1-F1
#
_entry.id   AF-A0A7C1VRQ1-F1
#
_cell.length_a   1.000
_cell.length_b   1.000
_cell.length_c   1.000
_cell.angle_alpha   90.00
_cell.angle_beta   90.00
_cell.angle_gamma   90.00
#
_symmetry.space_group_name_H-M   'P 1'
#
loop_
_entity.id
_entity.type
_entity.pdbx_description
1 polymer ?
#
loop_
_entity_poly.entity_id
_entity_poly.type
_entity_poly.pdbx_seq_one_letter_code
_entity_poly.pdbx_strand_id
1 'polypeptide(L)'
;MTATLRGEVVAEAYNNAASPDHHIQVYLNDSERSQSLVDLTWDGKSRFRFEAQVPQSQLVDGVNQLDFVGIKTAGMSFDKLYFDWYEIEYDRQYQADGDQLPFSGDITGTWKYKIEGFDSENIIILDITYPLTPTLVVSSTLAAGTVSFEITHDAGAQFFAGKSINIINSQISLYTQPEFSTEADYIFITHPDLMTATRVLANYRESQGLTTLVRIM
;
A
#
# COMPACT_ATOMS: atom_id res chain seq x y z
N MET A 1 -6.19 -6.30 19.48
CA MET A 1 -6.03 -6.58 18.04
C MET A 1 -4.57 -6.36 17.70
N THR A 2 -4.02 -7.20 16.84
CA THR A 2 -2.63 -7.13 16.41
C THR A 2 -2.60 -6.88 14.92
N ALA A 3 -1.72 -5.99 14.49
CA ALA A 3 -1.34 -5.87 13.09
C ALA A 3 -0.18 -6.82 12.80
N THR A 4 -0.06 -7.29 11.57
CA THR A 4 1.09 -8.08 11.11
C THR A 4 1.93 -7.22 10.18
N LEU A 5 3.19 -6.98 10.56
CA LEU A 5 4.19 -6.31 9.73
C LEU A 5 5.07 -7.37 9.07
N ARG A 6 5.23 -7.29 7.76
CA ARG A 6 6.16 -8.11 6.97
C ARG A 6 7.11 -7.23 6.18
N GLY A 7 8.27 -7.75 5.82
CA GLY A 7 9.15 -7.08 4.90
C GLY A 7 10.30 -7.93 4.41
N GLU A 8 11.02 -7.40 3.43
CA GLU A 8 12.19 -8.05 2.83
C GLU A 8 13.35 -7.07 2.67
N VAL A 9 14.54 -7.57 2.95
CA VAL A 9 15.81 -6.87 2.79
C VAL A 9 16.77 -7.75 2.02
N VAL A 10 17.60 -7.13 1.19
CA VAL A 10 18.64 -7.80 0.41
C VAL A 10 20.01 -7.46 0.99
N ALA A 11 20.77 -8.48 1.38
CA ALA A 11 22.13 -8.35 1.87
C ALA A 11 23.13 -8.64 0.73
N GLU A 12 24.04 -7.71 0.46
CA GLU A 12 25.06 -7.87 -0.59
C GLU A 12 26.50 -7.94 -0.04
N ALA A 13 26.73 -7.44 1.18
CA ALA A 13 27.96 -7.70 1.92
C ALA A 13 27.95 -9.12 2.50
N TYR A 14 29.12 -9.64 2.88
CA TYR A 14 29.28 -10.86 3.67
C TYR A 14 30.72 -10.97 4.18
N ASN A 15 30.94 -11.74 5.24
CA ASN A 15 32.27 -12.10 5.72
C ASN A 15 32.25 -13.47 6.39
N ASN A 16 32.81 -14.49 5.72
CA ASN A 16 32.86 -15.86 6.24
C ASN A 16 33.60 -16.02 7.60
N ALA A 17 34.36 -15.02 8.05
CA ALA A 17 35.05 -15.03 9.34
C ALA A 17 34.28 -14.28 10.45
N ALA A 18 33.18 -13.60 10.12
CA ALA A 18 32.25 -12.99 11.07
C ALA A 18 30.92 -13.73 10.97
N SER A 19 30.42 -14.28 12.07
CA SER A 19 29.13 -14.96 12.10
C SER A 19 28.42 -14.61 13.41
N PRO A 20 27.24 -13.96 13.38
CA PRO A 20 26.57 -13.45 12.17
C PRO A 20 27.38 -12.33 11.47
N ASP A 21 27.19 -12.13 10.16
CA ASP A 21 27.75 -10.99 9.41
C ASP A 21 26.74 -9.87 9.13
N HIS A 22 25.45 -10.10 9.40
CA HIS A 22 24.38 -9.10 9.31
C HIS A 22 23.59 -8.99 10.61
N HIS A 23 23.15 -7.77 10.95
CA HIS A 23 22.28 -7.51 12.09
C HIS A 23 21.39 -6.30 11.81
N ILE A 24 20.08 -6.45 11.98
CA ILE A 24 19.11 -5.37 11.82
C ILE A 24 18.17 -5.29 13.00
N GLN A 25 17.65 -4.09 13.22
CA GLN A 25 16.50 -3.85 14.09
C GLN A 25 15.44 -3.03 13.32
N VAL A 26 14.17 -3.34 13.56
CA VAL A 26 13.03 -2.62 12.96
C VAL A 26 12.15 -2.03 14.06
N TYR A 27 11.74 -0.78 13.87
CA TYR A 27 10.90 -0.03 14.80
C TYR A 27 9.72 0.61 14.07
N LEU A 28 8.60 0.74 14.76
CA LEU A 28 7.40 1.41 14.24
C LEU A 28 6.94 2.46 15.24
N ASN A 29 6.83 3.71 14.78
CA ASN A 29 6.41 4.86 15.57
C ASN A 29 7.17 5.00 16.91
N ASP A 30 8.41 4.52 16.95
CA ASP A 30 9.32 4.62 18.09
C ASP A 30 10.61 5.31 17.64
N SER A 31 10.57 6.64 17.65
CA SER A 31 11.72 7.47 17.28
C SER A 31 12.89 7.35 18.27
N GLU A 32 12.63 6.91 19.50
CA GLU A 32 13.67 6.68 20.50
C GLU A 32 14.34 5.31 20.33
N ARG A 33 13.77 4.44 19.50
CA ARG A 33 14.25 3.08 19.21
C ARG A 33 14.44 2.26 20.49
N SER A 34 13.50 2.44 21.41
CA SER A 34 13.48 1.83 22.74
C SER A 34 13.11 0.35 22.71
N GLN A 35 12.22 -0.05 21.79
CA GLN A 35 11.74 -1.42 21.67
C GLN A 35 11.59 -1.81 20.19
N SER A 36 12.51 -2.66 19.72
CA SER A 36 12.45 -3.19 18.35
C SER A 36 11.32 -4.21 18.20
N LEU A 37 10.57 -4.11 17.11
CA LEU A 37 9.61 -5.13 16.67
C LEU A 37 10.31 -6.37 16.10
N VAL A 38 11.47 -6.16 15.50
CA VAL A 38 12.32 -7.17 14.88
C VAL A 38 13.74 -6.91 15.31
N ASP A 39 14.44 -7.95 15.76
CA ASP A 39 15.88 -7.94 16.04
C ASP A 39 16.45 -9.23 15.44
N LEU A 40 17.14 -9.12 14.30
CA LEU A 40 17.51 -10.27 13.49
C LEU A 40 18.94 -10.20 13.01
N THR A 41 19.60 -11.36 13.07
CA THR A 41 20.94 -11.58 12.56
C THR A 41 20.95 -12.74 11.58
N TRP A 42 21.74 -12.65 10.53
CA TRP A 42 21.92 -13.74 9.57
C TRP A 42 23.31 -13.68 8.94
N ASP A 43 23.63 -14.70 8.13
CA ASP A 43 24.90 -14.82 7.42
C ASP A 43 24.72 -14.77 5.91
N GLY A 44 25.68 -14.12 5.24
CA GLY A 44 25.88 -14.22 3.81
C GLY A 44 24.92 -13.42 2.94
N LYS A 45 25.30 -13.31 1.65
CA LYS A 45 24.48 -12.64 0.64
C LYS A 45 23.16 -13.37 0.45
N SER A 46 22.06 -12.69 0.76
CA SER A 46 20.75 -13.32 0.79
C SER A 46 19.63 -12.29 0.64
N ARG A 47 18.44 -12.79 0.29
CA ARG A 47 17.17 -12.08 0.52
C ARG A 47 16.62 -12.58 1.84
N PHE A 48 16.41 -11.68 2.77
CA PHE A 48 15.94 -12.01 4.10
C PHE A 48 14.56 -11.40 4.33
N ARG A 49 13.61 -12.23 4.80
CA ARG A 49 12.24 -11.82 5.11
C ARG A 49 12.02 -11.81 6.60
N PHE A 50 11.33 -10.79 7.09
CA PHE A 50 10.91 -10.71 8.49
C PHE A 50 9.39 -10.59 8.60
N GLU A 51 8.87 -11.06 9.73
CA GLU A 51 7.48 -10.86 10.14
C GLU A 51 7.47 -10.52 11.64
N ALA A 52 6.65 -9.55 12.03
CA ALA A 52 6.44 -9.18 13.41
C ALA A 52 4.96 -8.92 13.69
N GLN A 53 4.51 -9.32 14.88
CA GLN A 53 3.23 -8.91 15.41
C GLN A 53 3.37 -7.56 16.09
N VAL A 54 2.53 -6.62 15.68
CA VAL A 54 2.53 -5.23 16.15
C VAL A 54 1.25 -5.00 16.94
N PRO A 55 1.32 -4.50 18.19
CA PRO A 55 0.12 -4.01 18.86
C PRO A 55 -0.55 -2.95 17.99
N GLN A 56 -1.78 -3.15 17.55
CA GLN A 56 -2.42 -2.21 16.62
C GLN A 56 -2.55 -0.80 17.20
N SER A 57 -2.53 -0.66 18.53
CA SER A 57 -2.48 0.63 19.23
C SER A 57 -1.19 1.44 18.99
N GLN A 58 -0.15 0.83 18.41
CA GLN A 58 1.04 1.56 17.96
C GLN A 58 0.81 2.25 16.62
N LEU A 59 -0.20 1.85 15.83
CA LEU A 59 -0.58 2.55 14.62
C LEU A 59 -1.37 3.81 14.97
N VAL A 60 -1.11 4.88 14.22
CA VAL A 60 -1.81 6.15 14.35
C VAL A 60 -2.53 6.48 13.05
N ASP A 61 -3.63 7.22 13.16
CA ASP A 61 -4.28 7.78 11.99
C ASP A 61 -3.34 8.79 11.30
N GLY A 62 -3.12 8.60 10.01
CA GLY A 62 -2.19 9.41 9.21
C GLY A 62 -0.81 8.78 9.11
N VAL A 63 0.23 9.59 9.33
CA VAL A 63 1.61 9.20 9.03
C VAL A 63 2.13 8.26 10.11
N ASN A 64 2.55 7.06 9.68
CA ASN A 64 3.28 6.10 10.50
C ASN A 64 4.73 6.04 9.99
N GLN A 65 5.69 5.91 10.92
CA GLN A 65 7.11 5.84 10.62
C GLN A 65 7.66 4.44 10.91
N LEU A 66 8.22 3.80 9.88
CA LEU A 66 8.94 2.54 10.00
C LEU A 66 10.45 2.81 9.86
N ASP A 67 11.20 2.55 10.92
CA ASP A 67 12.65 2.69 10.94
C ASP A 67 13.30 1.33 10.72
N PHE A 68 14.16 1.25 9.70
CA PHE A 68 15.02 0.12 9.43
C PHE A 68 16.47 0.45 9.79
N VAL A 69 17.05 -0.25 10.75
CA VAL A 69 18.35 0.10 11.32
C VAL A 69 19.32 -1.07 11.19
N GLY A 70 20.38 -0.88 10.40
CA GLY A 70 21.52 -1.80 10.39
C GLY A 70 22.36 -1.60 11.64
N ILE A 71 22.60 -2.69 12.38
CA ILE A 71 23.44 -2.71 13.57
C ILE A 71 24.81 -3.25 13.18
N LYS A 72 25.87 -2.56 13.61
CA LYS A 72 27.23 -2.98 13.29
C LYS A 72 27.58 -4.28 14.00
N THR A 73 27.74 -5.36 13.24
CA THR A 73 28.18 -6.65 13.76
C THR A 73 29.69 -6.68 14.04
N ALA A 74 30.12 -7.46 15.04
CA ALA A 74 31.54 -7.64 15.34
C ALA A 74 32.26 -8.31 14.15
N GLY A 75 33.45 -7.81 13.78
CA GLY A 75 34.20 -8.34 12.64
C GLY A 75 33.75 -7.80 11.27
N MET A 76 32.66 -7.01 11.22
CA MET A 76 32.23 -6.29 10.02
C MET A 76 32.72 -4.84 10.05
N SER A 77 33.29 -4.40 8.93
CA SER A 77 33.73 -3.00 8.74
C SER A 77 32.60 -2.10 8.22
N PHE A 78 31.73 -2.68 7.39
CA PHE A 78 30.51 -2.08 6.87
C PHE A 78 29.51 -3.20 6.56
N ASP A 79 28.24 -2.84 6.38
CA ASP A 79 27.22 -3.69 5.81
C ASP A 79 26.62 -3.00 4.58
N LYS A 80 26.09 -3.78 3.63
CA LYS A 80 25.44 -3.32 2.40
C LYS A 80 24.07 -3.98 2.28
N LEU A 81 23.09 -3.33 2.90
CA LEU A 81 21.70 -3.77 2.97
C LEU A 81 20.83 -2.87 2.08
N TYR A 82 19.92 -3.48 1.33
CA TYR A 82 18.92 -2.78 0.53
C TYR A 82 17.54 -3.18 1.02
N PHE A 83 16.74 -2.17 1.37
CA PHE A 83 15.33 -2.37 1.61
C PHE A 83 14.61 -2.69 0.29
N ASP A 84 13.82 -3.76 0.25
CA ASP A 84 13.02 -4.14 -0.92
C ASP A 84 11.56 -3.69 -0.73
N TRP A 85 10.85 -4.30 0.22
CA TRP A 85 9.45 -4.00 0.50
C TRP A 85 9.07 -4.21 1.96
N TYR A 86 7.95 -3.60 2.36
CA TYR A 86 7.22 -3.92 3.58
C TYR A 86 5.72 -3.93 3.33
N GLU A 87 5.00 -4.67 4.17
CA GLU A 87 3.55 -4.76 4.18
C GLU A 87 3.08 -4.70 5.63
N ILE A 88 1.96 -4.01 5.88
CA ILE A 88 1.28 -4.09 7.17
C ILE A 88 -0.19 -4.44 6.96
N GLU A 89 -0.62 -5.47 7.66
CA GLU A 89 -1.98 -5.99 7.65
C GLU A 89 -2.61 -5.70 9.02
N TYR A 90 -3.78 -5.05 9.05
CA TYR A 90 -4.43 -4.64 10.31
C TYR A 90 -5.94 -4.53 10.14
N ASP A 91 -6.67 -4.66 11.24
CA ASP A 91 -8.13 -4.51 11.26
C ASP A 91 -8.51 -3.03 11.10
N ARG A 92 -8.94 -2.64 9.91
CA ARG A 92 -9.41 -1.27 9.70
C ARG A 92 -10.76 -1.04 10.38
N GLN A 93 -10.93 0.13 11.01
CA GLN A 93 -12.24 0.54 11.51
C GLN A 93 -13.21 0.84 10.36
N TYR A 94 -14.51 0.60 10.57
CA TYR A 94 -15.57 1.02 9.66
C TYR A 94 -15.83 2.53 9.79
N GLN A 95 -14.84 3.33 9.38
CA GLN A 95 -14.86 4.78 9.40
C GLN A 95 -14.69 5.29 7.96
N ALA A 96 -15.64 6.06 7.48
CA ALA A 96 -15.57 6.72 6.19
C ALA A 96 -14.47 7.79 6.17
N ASP A 97 -13.80 7.88 5.03
CA ASP A 97 -12.81 8.91 4.73
C ASP A 97 -13.26 9.63 3.46
N GLY A 98 -13.47 10.95 3.55
CA GLY A 98 -14.03 11.74 2.44
C GLY A 98 -15.43 11.31 2.00
N ASP A 99 -16.30 10.94 2.96
CA ASP A 99 -17.65 10.41 2.72
C ASP A 99 -17.69 9.12 1.87
N GLN A 100 -16.68 8.28 1.99
CA GLN A 100 -16.64 6.98 1.34
C GLN A 100 -15.84 5.94 2.15
N LEU A 101 -16.21 4.68 1.98
CA LEU A 101 -15.51 3.53 2.52
C LEU A 101 -15.71 2.31 1.61
N PRO A 102 -14.67 1.86 0.86
CA PRO A 102 -14.61 0.49 0.38
C PRO A 102 -14.19 -0.45 1.52
N PHE A 103 -14.82 -1.62 1.62
CA PHE A 103 -14.51 -2.63 2.63
C PHE A 103 -14.92 -4.03 2.18
N SER A 104 -14.33 -5.06 2.81
CA SER A 104 -14.63 -6.46 2.55
C SER A 104 -15.52 -7.07 3.62
N GLY A 105 -16.21 -8.15 3.23
CA GLY A 105 -16.85 -9.10 4.12
C GLY A 105 -16.07 -10.41 4.13
N ASP A 106 -15.21 -10.58 5.14
CA ASP A 106 -14.19 -11.65 5.11
C ASP A 106 -14.70 -13.03 5.52
N ILE A 107 -15.83 -13.08 6.24
CA ILE A 107 -16.39 -14.32 6.78
C ILE A 107 -17.80 -14.51 6.25
N THR A 108 -18.09 -15.70 5.69
CA THR A 108 -19.45 -16.07 5.25
C THR A 108 -20.44 -15.95 6.41
N GLY A 109 -21.59 -15.30 6.18
CA GLY A 109 -22.65 -15.20 7.17
C GLY A 109 -23.56 -14.01 6.96
N THR A 110 -24.46 -13.79 7.92
CA THR A 110 -25.27 -12.58 8.01
C THR A 110 -24.63 -11.61 8.98
N TRP A 111 -24.28 -10.43 8.49
CA TRP A 111 -23.56 -9.42 9.24
C TRP A 111 -24.34 -8.12 9.29
N LYS A 112 -24.27 -7.46 10.45
CA LYS A 112 -24.76 -6.10 10.64
C LYS A 112 -23.57 -5.14 10.67
N TYR A 113 -23.42 -4.38 9.61
CA TYR A 113 -22.38 -3.38 9.48
C TYR A 113 -22.85 -2.04 10.06
N LYS A 114 -21.91 -1.33 10.70
CA LYS A 114 -22.07 0.06 11.14
C LYS A 114 -20.84 0.81 10.66
N ILE A 115 -21.06 1.80 9.80
CA ILE A 115 -20.01 2.61 9.19
C ILE A 115 -20.21 4.05 9.63
N GLU A 116 -19.23 4.59 10.34
CA GLU A 116 -19.26 5.93 10.92
C GLU A 116 -18.51 6.93 10.03
N GLY A 117 -18.58 8.22 10.34
CA GLY A 117 -17.76 9.25 9.67
C GLY A 117 -18.33 9.85 8.39
N PHE A 118 -19.63 9.68 8.12
CA PHE A 118 -20.28 10.37 7.01
C PHE A 118 -20.75 11.77 7.44
N ASP A 119 -20.40 12.77 6.64
CA ASP A 119 -20.90 14.14 6.73
C ASP A 119 -22.13 14.36 5.81
N SER A 120 -22.32 13.49 4.82
CA SER A 120 -23.46 13.53 3.90
C SER A 120 -24.72 12.88 4.45
N GLU A 121 -25.87 13.44 4.09
CA GLU A 121 -27.19 12.82 4.30
C GLU A 121 -27.57 11.79 3.22
N ASN A 122 -26.84 11.77 2.09
CA ASN A 122 -27.12 10.89 0.95
C ASN A 122 -25.97 9.91 0.76
N ILE A 123 -26.03 8.79 1.47
CA ILE A 123 -25.08 7.68 1.36
C ILE A 123 -25.79 6.48 0.73
N ILE A 124 -25.13 5.85 -0.24
CA ILE A 124 -25.56 4.57 -0.80
C ILE A 124 -24.55 3.49 -0.47
N ILE A 125 -25.02 2.25 -0.44
CA ILE A 125 -24.18 1.07 -0.28
C ILE A 125 -24.33 0.20 -1.51
N LEU A 126 -23.21 -0.13 -2.12
CA LEU A 126 -23.13 -1.08 -3.22
C LEU A 126 -22.46 -2.35 -2.74
N ASP A 127 -23.03 -3.49 -3.09
CA ASP A 127 -22.29 -4.73 -3.20
C ASP A 127 -21.57 -4.73 -4.55
N ILE A 128 -20.24 -4.68 -4.47
CA ILE A 128 -19.31 -4.65 -5.59
C ILE A 128 -18.50 -5.94 -5.69
N THR A 129 -18.96 -7.04 -5.06
CA THR A 129 -18.35 -8.38 -5.17
C THR A 129 -18.17 -8.79 -6.63
N TYR A 130 -19.14 -8.43 -7.47
CA TYR A 130 -19.04 -8.50 -8.92
C TYR A 130 -18.92 -7.09 -9.51
N PRO A 131 -17.70 -6.59 -9.77
CA PRO A 131 -17.47 -5.17 -10.07
C PRO A 131 -18.10 -4.69 -11.38
N LEU A 132 -18.40 -5.61 -12.31
CA LEU A 132 -19.08 -5.29 -13.58
C LEU A 132 -20.61 -5.26 -13.45
N THR A 133 -21.15 -5.74 -12.34
CA THR A 133 -22.59 -5.81 -12.07
C THR A 133 -22.87 -5.48 -10.60
N PRO A 134 -22.52 -4.25 -10.14
CA PRO A 134 -22.73 -3.85 -8.76
C PRO A 134 -24.23 -3.80 -8.45
N THR A 135 -24.60 -4.18 -7.22
CA THR A 135 -26.00 -4.15 -6.76
C THR A 135 -26.18 -3.21 -5.58
N LEU A 136 -27.31 -2.51 -5.53
CA LEU A 136 -27.62 -1.58 -4.46
C LEU A 136 -28.17 -2.32 -3.23
N VAL A 137 -27.61 -2.06 -2.06
CA VAL A 137 -28.16 -2.54 -0.79
C VAL A 137 -29.24 -1.56 -0.30
N VAL A 138 -30.49 -1.95 -0.48
CA VAL A 138 -31.67 -1.08 -0.27
C VAL A 138 -32.10 -0.92 1.20
N SER A 139 -31.69 -1.82 2.08
CA SER A 139 -32.13 -1.87 3.49
C SER A 139 -31.11 -1.22 4.43
N SER A 140 -30.75 0.02 4.16
CA SER A 140 -29.81 0.79 4.98
C SER A 140 -30.48 1.93 5.72
N THR A 141 -29.88 2.32 6.84
CA THR A 141 -30.31 3.43 7.68
C THR A 141 -29.14 4.35 7.92
N LEU A 142 -29.37 5.66 7.83
CA LEU A 142 -28.39 6.68 8.17
C LEU A 142 -28.92 7.48 9.37
N ALA A 143 -28.14 7.52 10.44
CA ALA A 143 -28.45 8.31 11.63
C ALA A 143 -27.17 8.91 12.21
N ALA A 144 -27.15 10.23 12.41
CA ALA A 144 -26.02 10.94 13.02
C ALA A 144 -24.65 10.61 12.39
N GLY A 145 -24.57 10.55 11.06
CA GLY A 145 -23.32 10.24 10.33
C GLY A 145 -22.92 8.76 10.34
N THR A 146 -23.76 7.87 10.90
CA THR A 146 -23.55 6.42 10.89
C THR A 146 -24.53 5.74 9.95
N VAL A 147 -24.00 5.01 8.95
CA VAL A 147 -24.77 4.11 8.10
C VAL A 147 -24.79 2.72 8.73
N SER A 148 -25.97 2.11 8.82
CA SER A 148 -26.15 0.75 9.32
C SER A 148 -27.01 -0.07 8.36
N PHE A 149 -26.60 -1.31 8.10
CA PHE A 149 -27.34 -2.24 7.26
C PHE A 149 -27.01 -3.69 7.65
N GLU A 150 -27.88 -4.62 7.25
CA GLU A 150 -27.69 -6.06 7.44
C GLU A 150 -27.68 -6.75 6.08
N ILE A 151 -26.74 -7.65 5.86
CA ILE A 151 -26.60 -8.39 4.61
C ILE A 151 -26.03 -9.79 4.86
N THR A 152 -26.42 -10.75 4.02
CA THR A 152 -25.80 -12.08 3.96
C THR A 152 -24.86 -12.14 2.77
N HIS A 153 -23.63 -12.58 2.98
CA HIS A 153 -22.65 -12.74 1.91
C HIS A 153 -21.69 -13.89 2.19
N ASP A 154 -20.97 -14.32 1.16
CA ASP A 154 -19.85 -15.25 1.29
C ASP A 154 -18.54 -14.53 1.63
N ALA A 155 -17.56 -15.28 2.15
CA ALA A 155 -16.22 -14.76 2.39
C ALA A 155 -15.62 -14.16 1.11
N GLY A 156 -15.05 -12.96 1.23
CA GLY A 156 -14.45 -12.22 0.13
C GLY A 156 -15.40 -11.25 -0.59
N ALA A 157 -16.64 -11.11 -0.10
CA ALA A 157 -17.55 -10.08 -0.60
C ALA A 157 -16.94 -8.68 -0.49
N GLN A 158 -17.27 -7.81 -1.44
CA GLN A 158 -16.74 -6.44 -1.51
C GLN A 158 -17.89 -5.44 -1.49
N PHE A 159 -17.77 -4.41 -0.66
CA PHE A 159 -18.79 -3.38 -0.50
C PHE A 159 -18.18 -1.99 -0.66
N PHE A 160 -19.01 -1.06 -1.11
CA PHE A 160 -18.70 0.36 -1.14
C PHE A 160 -19.84 1.13 -0.47
N ALA A 161 -19.55 1.87 0.59
CA ALA A 161 -20.47 2.83 1.18
C ALA A 161 -19.97 4.24 0.88
N GLY A 162 -20.78 5.09 0.25
CA GLY A 162 -20.37 6.47 -0.01
C GLY A 162 -21.45 7.31 -0.66
N LYS A 163 -21.15 8.61 -0.89
CA LYS A 163 -22.05 9.48 -1.66
C LYS A 163 -22.32 8.90 -3.03
N SER A 164 -23.57 9.04 -3.50
CA SER A 164 -23.93 8.64 -4.87
C SER A 164 -23.09 9.32 -5.95
N ILE A 165 -22.62 10.56 -5.71
CA ILE A 165 -21.72 11.30 -6.61
C ILE A 165 -20.25 10.86 -6.51
N ASN A 166 -19.84 10.24 -5.39
CA ASN A 166 -18.48 9.71 -5.22
C ASN A 166 -18.29 8.39 -5.98
N ILE A 167 -19.38 7.77 -6.44
CA ILE A 167 -19.31 6.73 -7.47
C ILE A 167 -19.08 7.46 -8.78
N ILE A 168 -17.82 7.82 -8.99
CA ILE A 168 -17.35 8.30 -10.28
C ILE A 168 -17.73 7.20 -11.26
N ASN A 169 -18.52 7.53 -12.28
CA ASN A 169 -18.56 6.72 -13.49
C ASN A 169 -17.11 6.64 -13.94
N SER A 170 -16.42 5.56 -13.58
CA SER A 170 -15.11 5.25 -14.14
C SER A 170 -15.37 5.14 -15.63
N GLN A 171 -15.08 6.21 -16.35
CA GLN A 171 -15.14 6.19 -17.78
C GLN A 171 -14.01 5.25 -18.17
N ILE A 172 -14.38 4.01 -18.47
CA ILE A 172 -13.54 3.11 -19.22
C ILE A 172 -13.38 3.79 -20.59
N SER A 173 -12.38 4.65 -20.70
CA SER A 173 -11.93 5.11 -22.00
C SER A 173 -11.16 3.96 -22.62
N LEU A 174 -11.47 3.64 -23.87
CA LEU A 174 -10.62 2.75 -24.64
C LEU A 174 -9.21 3.33 -24.62
N TYR A 175 -8.25 2.59 -24.05
CA TYR A 175 -6.85 2.99 -24.11
C TYR A 175 -6.46 3.10 -25.58
N THR A 176 -6.23 4.33 -26.03
CA THR A 176 -5.70 4.57 -27.36
C THR A 176 -4.20 4.41 -27.22
N GLN A 177 -3.65 3.33 -27.77
CA GLN A 177 -2.22 3.11 -27.76
C GLN A 177 -1.51 4.36 -28.32
N PRO A 178 -0.51 4.91 -27.61
CA PRO A 178 0.30 5.98 -28.15
C PRO A 178 0.88 5.53 -29.50
N GLU A 179 0.69 6.33 -30.54
CA GLU A 179 1.32 6.09 -31.84
C GLU A 179 2.85 6.11 -31.67
N PHE A 180 3.46 4.93 -31.85
CA PHE A 180 4.92 4.71 -31.84
C PHE A 180 5.52 4.78 -33.25
N SER A 181 4.89 5.53 -34.16
CA SER A 181 5.36 5.70 -35.53
C SER A 181 6.63 6.55 -35.66
N THR A 182 7.11 7.13 -34.56
CA THR A 182 8.39 7.86 -34.50
C THR A 182 9.47 6.94 -33.95
N GLU A 183 10.52 6.69 -34.73
CA GLU A 183 11.70 5.98 -34.25
C GLU A 183 12.39 6.77 -33.13
N ALA A 184 12.77 6.08 -32.05
CA ALA A 184 13.51 6.65 -30.93
C ALA A 184 14.41 5.59 -30.29
N ASP A 185 15.58 6.00 -29.79
CA ASP A 185 16.50 5.13 -29.04
C ASP A 185 15.98 4.85 -27.62
N TYR A 186 15.19 5.79 -27.06
CA TYR A 186 14.56 5.67 -25.75
C TYR A 186 13.10 6.12 -25.78
N ILE A 187 12.20 5.25 -25.27
CA ILE A 187 10.79 5.56 -25.07
C ILE A 187 10.50 5.59 -23.57
N PHE A 188 9.97 6.71 -23.09
CA PHE A 188 9.50 6.90 -21.72
C PHE A 188 7.98 6.87 -21.70
N ILE A 189 7.39 5.95 -20.94
CA ILE A 189 5.96 5.88 -20.66
C ILE A 189 5.77 6.30 -19.20
N THR A 190 5.03 7.36 -18.93
CA THR A 190 4.97 7.99 -17.60
C THR A 190 3.56 8.47 -17.21
N HIS A 191 3.33 8.65 -15.92
CA HIS A 191 2.11 9.27 -15.40
C HIS A 191 2.15 10.80 -15.61
N PRO A 192 1.00 11.50 -15.83
CA PRO A 192 0.99 12.96 -15.96
C PRO A 192 1.79 13.68 -14.86
N ASP A 193 1.64 13.24 -13.61
CA ASP A 193 2.30 13.86 -12.44
C ASP A 193 3.82 13.67 -12.43
N LEU A 194 4.32 12.64 -13.12
CA LEU A 194 5.75 12.34 -13.20
C LEU A 194 6.40 12.96 -14.45
N MET A 195 5.63 13.62 -15.31
CA MET A 195 6.11 14.16 -16.58
C MET A 195 7.35 15.03 -16.43
N THR A 196 7.35 15.94 -15.45
CA THR A 196 8.48 16.85 -15.21
C THR A 196 9.76 16.08 -14.88
N ALA A 197 9.70 15.11 -13.98
CA ALA A 197 10.85 14.27 -13.62
C ALA A 197 11.30 13.39 -14.80
N THR A 198 10.35 12.82 -15.55
CA THR A 198 10.64 12.05 -16.75
C THR A 198 11.34 12.89 -17.82
N ARG A 199 10.95 14.15 -18.03
CA ARG A 199 11.65 15.05 -18.98
C ARG A 199 13.09 15.34 -18.57
N VAL A 200 13.39 15.43 -17.28
CA VAL A 200 14.79 15.58 -16.83
C VAL A 200 15.64 14.40 -17.30
N LEU A 201 15.14 13.17 -17.12
CA LEU A 201 15.85 11.97 -17.56
C LEU A 201 15.91 11.86 -19.10
N ALA A 202 14.84 12.24 -19.80
CA ALA A 202 14.82 12.26 -21.26
C ALA A 202 15.88 13.23 -21.82
N ASN A 203 15.92 14.47 -21.33
CA ASN A 203 16.92 15.46 -21.71
C ASN A 203 18.36 14.98 -21.42
N TYR A 204 18.56 14.27 -20.31
CA TYR A 204 19.85 13.66 -20.01
C TYR A 204 20.25 12.62 -21.06
N ARG A 205 19.33 11.77 -21.54
CA ARG A 205 19.61 10.82 -22.63
C ARG A 205 19.86 11.53 -23.97
N GLU A 206 19.13 12.60 -24.26
CA GLU A 206 19.37 13.43 -25.44
C GLU A 206 20.78 14.05 -25.41
N SER A 207 21.25 14.49 -24.24
CA SER A 207 22.62 14.98 -24.08
C SER A 207 23.70 13.92 -24.35
N GLN A 208 23.34 12.64 -24.36
CA GLN A 208 24.21 11.51 -24.72
C GLN A 208 24.13 11.15 -26.21
N GLY A 209 23.39 11.93 -27.02
CA GLY A 209 23.23 11.70 -28.45
C GLY A 209 22.12 10.72 -28.83
N LEU A 210 21.25 10.37 -27.88
CA LEU A 210 20.14 9.45 -28.09
C LEU A 210 18.86 10.22 -28.46
N THR A 211 18.06 9.69 -29.37
CA THR A 211 16.71 10.20 -29.63
C THR A 211 15.74 9.73 -28.55
N THR A 212 14.91 10.63 -28.02
CA THR A 212 13.96 10.27 -26.95
C THR A 212 12.51 10.58 -27.31
N LEU A 213 11.60 9.73 -26.81
CA LEU A 213 10.17 9.88 -26.96
C LEU A 213 9.50 9.77 -25.59
N VAL A 214 8.81 10.82 -25.14
CA VAL A 214 8.04 10.79 -23.89
C VAL A 214 6.55 10.70 -24.20
N ARG A 215 5.84 9.78 -23.54
CA ARG A 215 4.40 9.53 -23.66
C ARG A 215 3.76 9.39 -22.28
N ILE A 216 2.55 9.92 -22.17
CA ILE A 216 1.71 9.80 -20.98
C ILE A 216 0.87 8.53 -21.09
N MET A 217 0.62 7.86 -19.96
CA MET A 217 -0.41 6.81 -19.83
C MET A 217 -1.76 7.42 -19.48
#